data_AF-A0A9P3AZN6-F1
#
_entry.id   AF-A0A9P3AZN6-F1
#
_cell.length_a   1.000
_cell.length_b   1.000
_cell.length_c   1.000
_cell.angle_alpha   90.00
_cell.angle_beta   90.00
_cell.angle_gamma   90.00
#
_symmetry.space_group_name_H-M   'P 1'
#
loop_
_entity.id
_entity.type
_entity.pdbx_description
1 polymer ?
#
loop_
_entity_poly.entity_id
_entity_poly.type
_entity_poly.pdbx_seq_one_letter_code
_entity_poly.pdbx_strand_id
1 'polypeptide(L)'
;MSPASSLTARMNCPCCGYPTLPERNAYEICELCNWEDDGQDEENAEEVCGGPNSDYSLAEARKNFKLYRVMYAPERDQRITGRDSPLEYDTKGRLMAAFESMLGGEQVSRAELEAEIERLERLLQDETTRQVREYERKHSGA
;
A
#
# COMPACT_ATOMS: atom_id res chain seq x y z
N MET A 1 6.37 -16.80 -1.71
CA MET A 1 6.60 -15.86 -0.60
C MET A 1 8.08 -15.88 -0.31
N SER A 2 8.84 -14.99 -0.96
CA SER A 2 10.30 -14.92 -0.83
C SER A 2 10.70 -14.47 0.58
N PRO A 3 11.88 -14.90 1.08
CA PRO A 3 12.39 -14.46 2.37
C PRO A 3 12.56 -12.94 2.37
N ALA A 4 12.36 -12.33 3.55
CA ALA A 4 12.42 -10.90 3.80
C ALA A 4 13.49 -10.20 2.94
N SER A 5 13.05 -9.52 1.88
CA SER A 5 13.92 -8.64 1.11
C SER A 5 14.31 -7.52 2.05
N SER A 6 15.62 -7.34 2.24
CA SER A 6 16.18 -6.22 2.99
C SER A 6 15.47 -4.93 2.54
N LEU A 7 15.01 -4.11 3.48
CA LEU A 7 14.29 -2.88 3.16
C LEU A 7 15.08 -1.94 2.23
N THR A 8 16.41 -2.02 2.20
CA THR A 8 17.25 -1.30 1.23
C THR A 8 17.26 -1.84 -0.19
N ALA A 9 16.75 -3.05 -0.42
CA ALA A 9 16.58 -3.64 -1.74
C ALA A 9 15.18 -3.39 -2.31
N ARG A 10 14.25 -2.82 -1.52
CA ARG A 10 12.91 -2.49 -1.97
C ARG A 10 12.92 -1.20 -2.79
N MET A 11 11.98 -1.14 -3.72
CA MET A 11 11.77 -0.02 -4.63
C MET A 11 10.57 0.81 -4.19
N ASN A 12 10.62 2.10 -4.51
CA ASN A 12 9.53 3.01 -4.18
C ASN A 12 8.32 2.75 -5.08
N CYS A 13 7.13 2.66 -4.48
CA CYS A 13 5.88 2.64 -5.23
C CYS A 13 5.69 3.96 -5.99
N PRO A 14 5.33 3.94 -7.29
CA PRO A 14 5.13 5.17 -8.07
C PRO A 14 3.99 6.04 -7.55
N CYS A 15 3.03 5.46 -6.82
CA CYS A 15 1.90 6.18 -6.25
C CYS A 15 2.24 6.85 -4.91
N CYS A 16 2.67 6.07 -3.91
CA CYS A 16 2.89 6.62 -2.56
C CYS A 16 4.32 7.11 -2.29
N GLY A 17 5.30 6.66 -3.08
CA GLY A 17 6.71 7.04 -2.95
C GLY A 17 7.50 6.29 -1.88
N TYR A 18 6.88 5.42 -1.09
CA TYR A 18 7.57 4.64 -0.04
C TYR A 18 8.11 3.29 -0.56
N PRO A 19 9.16 2.71 0.08
CA PRO A 19 9.84 1.50 -0.37
C PRO A 19 9.04 0.22 -0.04
N THR A 20 7.88 0.06 -0.68
CA THR A 20 6.95 -1.07 -0.43
C THR A 20 7.05 -2.17 -1.48
N LEU A 21 7.71 -1.94 -2.61
CA LEU A 21 7.74 -2.89 -3.71
C LEU A 21 9.02 -3.73 -3.68
N PRO A 22 8.95 -5.06 -3.85
CA PRO A 22 10.16 -5.87 -3.98
C PRO A 22 10.90 -5.61 -5.30
N GLU A 23 10.17 -5.28 -6.37
CA GLU A 23 10.67 -5.00 -7.71
C GLU A 23 9.72 -4.00 -8.41
N ARG A 24 10.23 -3.22 -9.37
CA ARG A 24 9.39 -2.32 -10.20
C ARG A 24 8.82 -3.04 -11.42
N ASN A 25 7.63 -2.63 -11.86
CA ASN A 25 6.93 -3.14 -13.04
C ASN A 25 6.72 -4.67 -12.99
N ALA A 26 6.38 -5.17 -11.80
CA ALA A 26 6.20 -6.59 -11.51
C ALA A 26 4.76 -6.95 -11.13
N TYR A 27 3.81 -6.02 -11.32
CA TYR A 27 2.39 -6.18 -10.95
C TYR A 27 2.16 -6.44 -9.45
N GLU A 28 3.10 -6.00 -8.61
CA GLU A 28 2.95 -6.07 -7.16
C GLU A 28 2.02 -4.95 -6.68
N ILE A 29 1.09 -5.28 -5.79
CA ILE A 29 0.18 -4.31 -5.17
C ILE A 29 0.85 -3.73 -3.93
N CYS A 30 0.98 -2.40 -3.90
CA CYS A 30 1.49 -1.69 -2.74
C CYS A 30 0.54 -1.87 -1.54
N GLU A 31 1.03 -2.51 -0.47
CA GLU A 31 0.24 -2.73 0.76
C GLU A 31 -0.18 -1.42 1.47
N LEU A 32 0.56 -0.33 1.23
CA LEU A 32 0.28 0.97 1.83
C LEU A 32 -0.85 1.69 1.08
N CYS A 33 -0.71 1.88 -0.24
CA CYS A 33 -1.64 2.71 -1.01
C CYS A 33 -2.59 1.94 -1.93
N ASN A 34 -2.43 0.63 -2.08
CA ASN A 34 -3.23 -0.26 -2.91
C ASN A 34 -3.05 -0.11 -4.44
N TRP A 35 -2.10 0.70 -4.92
CA TRP A 35 -1.73 0.77 -6.33
C TRP A 35 -0.98 -0.49 -6.78
N GLU A 36 -1.38 -1.08 -7.91
CA GLU A 36 -0.62 -2.12 -8.61
C GLU A 36 0.47 -1.49 -9.49
N ASP A 37 1.72 -1.92 -9.31
CA ASP A 37 2.83 -1.45 -10.15
C ASP A 37 2.85 -2.16 -11.51
N ASP A 38 1.93 -1.72 -12.38
CA ASP A 38 1.72 -2.13 -13.77
C ASP A 38 2.70 -1.48 -14.78
N GLY A 39 3.69 -0.74 -14.25
CA GLY A 39 4.70 -0.04 -15.05
C GLY A 39 4.35 1.41 -15.38
N GLN A 40 3.19 1.93 -14.95
CA GLN A 40 2.92 3.38 -15.05
C GLN A 40 3.91 4.20 -14.20
N ASP A 41 4.38 5.31 -14.76
CA ASP A 41 5.31 6.26 -14.14
C ASP A 41 5.03 7.69 -14.66
N GLU A 42 5.95 8.64 -14.46
CA GLU A 42 5.74 10.06 -14.79
C GLU A 42 5.27 10.31 -16.23
N GLU A 43 5.81 9.57 -17.22
CA GLU A 43 5.53 9.81 -18.64
C GLU A 43 4.08 9.52 -19.04
N ASN A 44 3.43 8.59 -18.33
CA ASN A 44 2.04 8.17 -18.58
C ASN A 44 1.17 8.32 -17.33
N ALA A 45 1.54 9.21 -16.40
CA ALA A 45 0.88 9.33 -15.11
C ALA A 45 -0.59 9.78 -15.21
N GLU A 46 -0.95 10.49 -16.28
CA GLU A 46 -2.32 10.96 -16.53
C GLU A 46 -3.18 9.92 -17.28
N GLU A 47 -2.58 8.84 -17.78
CA GLU A 47 -3.31 7.79 -18.49
C GLU A 47 -4.05 6.87 -17.51
N VAL A 48 -5.24 6.43 -17.90
CA VAL A 48 -6.01 5.42 -17.18
C VAL A 48 -5.78 4.07 -17.87
N CYS A 49 -4.95 3.22 -17.28
CA CYS A 49 -4.61 1.91 -17.83
C CYS A 49 -5.64 0.81 -17.50
N GLY A 50 -6.52 1.03 -16.53
CA GLY A 50 -7.55 0.06 -16.17
C GLY A 50 -7.04 -1.01 -15.21
N GLY A 51 -7.58 -2.22 -15.34
CA GLY A 51 -7.14 -3.38 -14.57
C GLY A 51 -7.37 -3.23 -13.06
N PRO A 52 -6.46 -3.73 -12.21
CA PRO A 52 -6.54 -3.59 -10.76
C PRO A 52 -6.51 -2.14 -10.25
N ASN A 53 -5.94 -1.23 -11.04
CA ASN A 53 -5.94 0.21 -10.78
C ASN A 53 -7.27 0.91 -11.18
N SER A 54 -8.22 0.16 -11.77
CA SER A 54 -9.57 0.61 -12.13
C SER A 54 -9.59 1.87 -13.02
N ASP A 55 -10.51 2.81 -12.80
CA ASP A 55 -10.65 4.03 -13.57
C ASP A 55 -9.74 5.19 -13.09
N TYR A 56 -8.70 4.88 -12.32
CA TYR A 56 -7.74 5.86 -11.81
C TYR A 56 -6.50 5.94 -12.70
N SER A 57 -6.03 7.17 -12.94
CA SER A 57 -4.67 7.41 -13.39
C SER A 57 -3.71 7.44 -12.21
N LEU A 58 -2.42 7.21 -12.44
CA LEU A 58 -1.39 7.32 -11.40
C LEU A 58 -1.38 8.73 -10.76
N ALA A 59 -1.59 9.77 -11.55
CA ALA A 59 -1.68 11.15 -11.08
C ALA A 59 -2.87 11.37 -10.15
N GLU A 60 -4.01 10.73 -10.42
CA GLU A 60 -5.17 10.76 -9.52
C GLU A 60 -4.90 9.96 -8.24
N ALA A 61 -4.37 8.75 -8.38
CA ALA A 61 -4.01 7.89 -7.25
C ALA A 61 -3.05 8.58 -6.28
N ARG A 62 -2.04 9.31 -6.78
CA ARG A 62 -1.13 10.15 -5.98
C ARG A 62 -1.85 11.24 -5.19
N LYS A 63 -2.86 11.89 -5.78
CA LYS A 63 -3.67 12.92 -5.10
C LYS A 63 -4.52 12.27 -4.01
N ASN A 64 -5.15 11.14 -4.31
CA ASN A 64 -5.97 10.40 -3.36
C ASN A 64 -5.13 9.88 -2.19
N PHE A 65 -3.93 9.35 -2.45
CA PHE A 65 -3.05 8.88 -1.39
C PHE A 65 -2.70 9.99 -0.39
N LYS A 66 -2.41 11.20 -0.88
CA LYS A 66 -2.13 12.36 -0.01
C LYS A 66 -3.33 12.74 0.88
N LEU A 67 -4.56 12.50 0.42
CA LEU A 67 -5.77 12.84 1.16
C LEU A 67 -6.27 11.70 2.06
N TYR A 68 -6.11 10.46 1.63
CA TYR A 68 -6.83 9.30 2.18
C TYR A 68 -5.92 8.12 2.58
N ARG A 69 -4.61 8.18 2.32
CA ARG A 69 -3.63 7.08 2.49
C ARG A 69 -3.88 5.85 1.61
N VAL A 70 -4.76 5.99 0.61
CA VAL A 70 -5.06 4.97 -0.41
C VAL A 70 -5.19 5.63 -1.78
N MET A 71 -5.03 4.84 -2.85
CA MET A 71 -5.19 5.31 -4.23
C MET A 71 -6.64 5.68 -4.58
N TYR A 72 -7.60 5.16 -3.82
CA TYR A 72 -9.02 5.32 -4.09
C TYR A 72 -9.59 6.61 -3.50
N ALA A 73 -10.46 7.29 -4.23
CA ALA A 73 -11.35 8.31 -3.68
C ALA A 73 -12.50 7.63 -2.90
N PRO A 74 -12.98 8.21 -1.78
CA PRO A 74 -14.02 7.59 -0.94
C PRO A 74 -15.30 7.22 -1.69
N GLU A 75 -15.68 7.98 -2.71
CA GLU A 75 -16.89 7.80 -3.51
C GLU A 75 -16.73 6.73 -4.60
N ARG A 76 -15.49 6.34 -4.91
CA ARG A 76 -15.11 5.42 -5.99
C ARG A 76 -14.14 4.33 -5.50
N ASP A 77 -14.21 3.97 -4.22
CA ASP A 77 -13.43 2.87 -3.64
C ASP A 77 -14.12 1.54 -3.96
N GLN A 78 -13.48 0.72 -4.79
CA GLN A 78 -14.04 -0.53 -5.31
C GLN A 78 -13.56 -1.78 -4.55
N ARG A 79 -12.79 -1.59 -3.46
CA ARG A 79 -12.32 -2.73 -2.66
C ARG A 79 -13.50 -3.46 -2.01
N ILE A 80 -13.45 -4.79 -1.99
CA ILE A 80 -14.47 -5.62 -1.34
C ILE A 80 -14.53 -5.42 0.19
N THR A 81 -13.40 -5.02 0.79
CA THR A 81 -13.28 -4.65 2.20
C THR A 81 -13.82 -3.24 2.47
N GLY A 82 -14.03 -2.45 1.42
CA GLY A 82 -14.41 -1.04 1.50
C GLY A 82 -13.26 -0.15 1.95
N ARG A 83 -13.61 0.97 2.59
CA ARG A 83 -12.65 1.92 3.16
C ARG A 83 -11.84 1.28 4.29
N ASP A 84 -10.63 1.81 4.50
CA ASP A 84 -9.74 1.36 5.57
C ASP A 84 -10.46 1.33 6.92
N SER A 85 -10.30 0.22 7.64
CA SER A 85 -10.70 0.11 9.03
C SER A 85 -9.86 1.08 9.89
N PRO A 86 -10.32 1.44 11.11
CA PRO A 86 -9.51 2.26 12.01
C PRO A 86 -8.12 1.67 12.28
N LEU A 87 -8.01 0.33 12.30
CA LEU A 87 -6.75 -0.37 12.48
C LEU A 87 -5.83 -0.22 11.27
N GLU A 88 -6.35 -0.37 10.05
CA GLU A 88 -5.57 -0.13 8.82
C GLU A 88 -5.09 1.32 8.74
N TYR A 89 -5.99 2.28 9.00
CA TYR A 89 -5.65 3.70 8.93
C TYR A 89 -4.53 4.09 9.90
N ASP A 90 -4.61 3.65 11.16
CA ASP A 90 -3.55 3.87 12.17
C ASP A 90 -2.24 3.17 11.77
N THR A 91 -2.33 1.91 11.39
CA THR A 91 -1.17 1.08 11.02
C THR A 91 -0.43 1.68 9.83
N LYS A 92 -1.13 2.15 8.80
CA LYS A 92 -0.54 2.86 7.65
C LYS A 92 0.15 4.15 8.07
N GLY A 93 -0.45 4.92 8.99
CA GLY A 93 0.16 6.14 9.52
C GLY A 93 1.48 5.86 10.24
N ARG A 94 1.51 4.80 11.06
CA ARG A 94 2.73 4.35 11.74
C ARG A 94 3.78 3.81 10.77
N LEU A 95 3.35 3.13 9.72
CA LEU A 95 4.23 2.60 8.68
C LEU A 95 4.90 3.73 7.89
N MET A 96 4.12 4.75 7.51
CA MET A 96 4.65 5.97 6.89
C MET A 96 5.68 6.66 7.80
N ALA A 97 5.37 6.84 9.08
CA ALA A 97 6.30 7.44 10.04
C ALA A 97 7.59 6.61 10.17
N ALA A 98 7.50 5.28 10.21
CA ALA A 98 8.68 4.43 10.26
C ALA A 98 9.56 4.55 9.00
N PHE A 99 8.94 4.62 7.81
CA PHE A 99 9.68 4.89 6.58
C PHE A 99 10.33 6.28 6.58
N GLU A 100 9.63 7.31 7.06
CA GLU A 100 10.16 8.67 7.17
C GLU A 100 11.36 8.74 8.12
N SER A 101 11.28 8.12 9.30
CA SER A 101 12.41 8.01 10.24
C SER A 101 13.61 7.30 9.61
N MET A 102 13.35 6.23 8.84
CA MET A 102 14.39 5.48 8.12
C MET A 102 15.07 6.32 7.04
N LEU A 103 14.31 7.11 6.29
CA LEU A 103 14.83 7.99 5.23
C LEU A 103 15.49 9.26 5.79
N GLY A 104 15.05 9.74 6.95
CA GLY A 104 15.52 10.96 7.61
C GLY A 104 16.80 10.80 8.45
N GLY A 105 17.26 9.57 8.70
CA GLY A 105 18.48 9.32 9.48
C GLY A 105 18.34 9.62 10.97
N GLU A 106 17.16 9.36 11.55
CA GLU A 106 16.90 9.57 12.99
C GLU A 106 17.74 8.64 13.89
N GLN A 107 17.81 8.96 15.18
CA GLN A 107 18.65 8.27 16.20
C GLN A 107 18.18 6.84 16.55
N VAL A 108 17.13 6.33 15.92
CA VAL A 108 16.62 4.96 16.13
C VAL A 108 17.50 4.00 15.34
N SER A 109 17.78 2.81 15.89
CA SER A 109 18.60 1.86 15.14
C SER A 109 17.85 1.37 13.90
N ARG A 110 18.57 1.23 12.78
CA ARG A 110 17.99 0.74 11.54
C ARG A 110 17.31 -0.61 11.71
N ALA A 111 17.89 -1.52 12.51
CA ALA A 111 17.30 -2.83 12.77
C ALA A 111 15.95 -2.75 13.52
N GLU A 112 15.79 -1.80 14.43
CA GLU A 112 14.50 -1.57 15.12
C GLU A 112 13.45 -1.03 14.16
N LEU A 113 13.82 -0.10 13.27
CA LEU A 113 12.92 0.41 12.24
C LEU A 113 12.52 -0.70 11.26
N GLU A 114 13.46 -1.53 10.81
CA GLU A 114 13.18 -2.66 9.93
C GLU A 114 12.20 -3.66 10.61
N ALA A 115 12.42 -3.99 11.88
CA ALA A 115 11.53 -4.88 12.63
C ALA A 115 10.13 -4.29 12.85
N GLU A 116 10.02 -2.97 13.11
CA GLU A 116 8.72 -2.29 13.25
C GLU A 116 7.97 -2.23 11.92
N ILE A 117 8.65 -1.92 10.82
CA ILE A 117 8.09 -1.94 9.47
C ILE A 117 7.51 -3.32 9.18
N GLU A 118 8.31 -4.39 9.31
CA GLU A 118 7.81 -5.75 9.07
C GLU A 118 6.62 -6.12 9.98
N ARG A 119 6.59 -5.64 11.23
CA ARG A 119 5.48 -5.89 12.14
C ARG A 119 4.22 -5.17 11.70
N LEU A 120 4.33 -3.94 11.20
CA LEU A 120 3.20 -3.15 10.70
C LEU A 120 2.66 -3.74 9.38
N GLU A 121 3.53 -4.17 8.49
CA GLU A 121 3.17 -4.86 7.23
C GLU A 121 2.38 -6.15 7.51
N ARG A 122 2.89 -6.99 8.43
CA ARG A 122 2.15 -8.18 8.89
C ARG A 122 0.78 -7.84 9.46
N LEU A 123 0.68 -6.75 10.24
CA LEU A 123 -0.59 -6.31 10.80
C LEU A 123 -1.60 -5.86 9.73
N LEU A 124 -1.16 -5.15 8.69
CA LEU A 124 -2.01 -4.79 7.55
C LEU A 124 -2.49 -6.03 6.80
N GLN A 125 -1.60 -6.99 6.56
CA GLN A 125 -1.93 -8.24 5.88
C GLN A 125 -2.94 -9.07 6.67
N ASP A 126 -2.76 -9.19 7.99
CA ASP A 126 -3.66 -9.93 8.88
C ASP A 126 -5.05 -9.28 8.92
N GLU A 127 -5.11 -7.95 9.01
CA GLU A 127 -6.36 -7.20 9.04
C GLU A 127 -7.11 -7.28 7.71
N THR A 128 -6.40 -7.16 6.58
CA THR A 128 -6.97 -7.38 5.25
C THR A 128 -7.55 -8.79 5.14
N THR A 129 -6.78 -9.80 5.55
CA THR A 129 -7.21 -11.21 5.53
C THR A 129 -8.46 -11.43 6.40
N ARG A 130 -8.53 -10.80 7.57
CA ARG A 130 -9.72 -10.85 8.44
C ARG A 130 -10.95 -10.28 7.74
N GLN A 131 -10.82 -9.11 7.12
CA GLN A 131 -11.92 -8.43 6.43
C GLN A 131 -12.41 -9.19 5.19
N VAL A 132 -11.48 -9.76 4.39
CA VAL A 132 -11.85 -10.62 3.25
C VAL A 132 -12.63 -11.84 3.74
N ARG A 133 -12.16 -12.53 4.78
CA ARG A 133 -12.89 -13.67 5.37
C ARG A 133 -14.27 -13.28 5.89
N GLU A 134 -14.41 -12.06 6.44
CA GLU A 134 -15.72 -11.53 6.85
C GLU A 134 -16.64 -11.26 5.68
N TYR A 135 -16.12 -10.69 4.60
CA TYR A 135 -16.85 -10.51 3.35
C TYR A 135 -17.30 -11.86 2.79
N GLU A 136 -16.39 -12.83 2.67
CA GLU A 136 -16.68 -14.18 2.18
C GLU A 136 -17.75 -14.86 3.01
N ARG A 137 -17.67 -14.83 4.36
CA ARG A 137 -18.70 -15.41 5.24
C ARG A 137 -20.08 -14.77 5.05
N LYS A 138 -20.15 -13.48 4.76
CA LYS A 138 -21.42 -12.78 4.49
C LYS A 138 -22.03 -13.14 3.14
N HIS A 139 -21.22 -13.55 2.17
CA HIS A 139 -21.64 -13.78 0.79
C HIS A 139 -21.56 -15.26 0.35
N SER A 140 -21.14 -16.18 1.22
CA SER A 140 -21.05 -17.62 0.95
C SER A 140 -22.39 -18.38 1.07
N GLY A 141 -23.50 -17.65 1.21
CA GLY A 141 -24.86 -18.19 1.30
C GLY A 141 -25.85 -17.62 0.28
N ALA A 142 -25.36 -17.01 -0.81
CA ALA A 142 -26.17 -16.52 -1.93
C ALA A 142 -26.19 -17.52 -3.10
#